data_AF-A0A1Y4RPY3-F1
#
_entry.id   AF-A0A1Y4RPY3-F1
#
_cell.length_a   1.000
_cell.length_b   1.000
_cell.length_c   1.000
_cell.angle_alpha   90.00
_cell.angle_beta   90.00
_cell.angle_gamma   90.00
#
_symmetry.space_group_name_H-M   'P 1'
#
loop_
_entity.id
_entity.type
_entity.pdbx_description
1 polymer ?
#
loop_
_entity_poly.entity_id
_entity_poly.type
_entity_poly.pdbx_seq_one_letter_code
_entity_poly.pdbx_strand_id
1 'polypeptide(L)'
;MTLEEQLEFWHQNDEYEKIIEELEKIPDTERSHKLTGLLARAYENAAGGTEHPEYHLHAIELLKSAVEEEDPNWNFRMGFALYWLDREEEAVPYFERIFTLIDSDPETQAFWADARELLDYCRQQAARKRQAQNHEPYLSISQRIW
;
A
#
# COMPACT_ATOMS: atom_id res chain seq x y z
N MET A 1 14.94 24.09 9.49
CA MET A 1 13.99 23.05 9.07
C MET A 1 14.72 22.15 8.09
N THR A 2 14.83 20.86 8.41
CA THR A 2 15.39 19.85 7.50
C THR A 2 14.38 19.55 6.39
N LEU A 3 14.81 18.85 5.33
CA LEU A 3 13.90 18.40 4.29
C LEU A 3 12.79 17.52 4.89
N GLU A 4 13.14 16.56 5.76
CA GLU A 4 12.18 15.66 6.38
C GLU A 4 11.12 16.38 7.20
N GLU A 5 11.52 17.40 7.97
CA GLU A 5 10.59 18.26 8.72
C GLU A 5 9.62 19.01 7.79
N GLN A 6 10.10 19.46 6.62
CA GLN A 6 9.25 20.12 5.62
C GLN A 6 8.26 19.16 4.96
N LEU A 7 8.69 17.94 4.62
CA LEU A 7 7.84 16.91 4.03
C LEU A 7 6.74 16.48 5.02
N GLU A 8 7.09 16.34 6.29
CA GLU A 8 6.12 16.00 7.33
C GLU A 8 5.13 17.15 7.57
N PHE A 9 5.59 18.40 7.54
CA PHE A 9 4.71 19.56 7.58
C PHE A 9 3.69 19.55 6.42
N TRP A 10 4.13 19.30 5.18
CA TRP A 10 3.21 19.21 4.04
C TRP A 10 2.25 18.02 4.17
N HIS A 11 2.74 16.89 4.66
CA HIS A 11 1.91 15.70 4.87
C HIS A 11 0.76 15.97 5.84
N GLN A 12 1.05 16.64 6.96
CA GLN A 12 0.05 16.99 7.98
C GLN A 12 -0.98 18.03 7.52
N ASN A 13 -0.70 18.74 6.41
CA ASN A 13 -1.60 19.72 5.82
C ASN A 13 -2.25 19.21 4.53
N ASP A 14 -2.20 17.90 4.27
CA ASP A 14 -2.71 17.24 3.05
C ASP A 14 -2.10 17.78 1.74
N GLU A 15 -0.91 18.40 1.81
CA GLU A 15 -0.22 18.99 0.66
C GLU A 15 0.66 17.95 -0.07
N TYR A 16 0.06 16.80 -0.42
CA TYR A 16 0.78 15.65 -0.97
C TYR A 16 1.49 15.95 -2.30
N GLU A 17 0.86 16.77 -3.16
CA GLU A 17 1.46 17.19 -4.43
C GLU A 17 2.79 17.95 -4.24
N LYS A 18 2.93 18.74 -3.16
CA LYS A 18 4.20 19.42 -2.87
C LYS A 18 5.31 18.44 -2.48
N ILE A 19 4.95 17.37 -1.77
CA ILE A 19 5.90 16.30 -1.42
C ILE A 19 6.37 15.60 -2.69
N ILE A 20 5.43 15.26 -3.59
CA ILE A 20 5.72 14.62 -4.87
C ILE A 20 6.65 15.52 -5.70
N GLU A 21 6.26 16.76 -5.94
CA GLU A 21 7.05 17.73 -6.71
C GLU A 21 8.46 17.91 -6.16
N GLU A 22 8.63 17.95 -4.83
CA GLU A 22 9.94 18.13 -4.22
C GLU A 22 10.83 16.90 -4.30
N LEU A 23 10.27 15.71 -4.07
CA LEU A 23 11.02 14.46 -4.06
C LEU A 23 11.35 13.94 -5.47
N GLU A 24 10.52 14.25 -6.47
CA GLU A 24 10.78 13.96 -7.89
C GLU A 24 11.94 14.77 -8.47
N LYS A 25 12.33 15.89 -7.84
CA LYS A 25 13.55 16.63 -8.22
C LYS A 25 14.82 15.87 -7.88
N ILE A 26 14.76 14.92 -6.96
CA ILE A 26 15.88 14.10 -6.54
C ILE A 26 15.93 12.86 -7.44
N PRO A 27 17.01 12.63 -8.20
CA PRO A 27 17.13 11.44 -9.04
C PRO A 27 16.97 10.15 -8.22
N ASP A 28 16.33 9.13 -8.79
CA ASP A 28 16.08 7.86 -8.11
C ASP A 28 17.35 7.21 -7.53
N THR A 29 18.49 7.34 -8.24
CA THR A 29 19.79 6.80 -7.79
C THR A 29 20.38 7.55 -6.60
N GLU A 30 19.90 8.75 -6.31
CA GLU A 30 20.35 9.63 -5.22
C GLU A 30 19.32 9.66 -4.07
N ARG A 31 18.10 9.15 -4.29
CA ARG A 31 17.04 9.09 -3.29
C ARG A 31 17.33 7.95 -2.30
N SER A 32 17.28 8.25 -1.01
CA SER A 32 17.40 7.21 0.03
C SER A 32 16.15 6.34 0.11
N HIS A 33 16.25 5.18 0.73
CA HIS A 33 15.09 4.32 0.99
C HIS A 33 13.97 5.07 1.73
N LYS A 34 14.34 5.82 2.77
CA LYS A 34 13.39 6.66 3.53
C LYS A 34 12.66 7.68 2.64
N LEU A 35 13.39 8.42 1.80
CA LEU A 35 12.76 9.40 0.91
C LEU A 35 11.89 8.72 -0.16
N THR A 36 12.30 7.54 -0.65
CA THR A 36 11.50 6.75 -1.59
C THR A 36 10.19 6.29 -0.95
N GLY A 37 10.23 5.83 0.30
CA GLY A 37 9.02 5.47 1.06
C GLY A 37 8.12 6.67 1.35
N LEU A 38 8.67 7.85 1.61
CA LEU A 38 7.89 9.08 1.78
C LEU A 38 7.22 9.54 0.46
N LEU A 39 7.90 9.38 -0.67
CA LEU A 39 7.33 9.65 -1.99
C LEU A 39 6.18 8.68 -2.31
N ALA A 40 6.36 7.39 -2.06
CA ALA A 40 5.31 6.39 -2.24
C ALA A 40 4.06 6.72 -1.41
N ARG A 41 4.25 7.09 -0.12
CA ARG A 41 3.15 7.57 0.75
C ARG A 41 2.43 8.78 0.16
N ALA A 42 3.17 9.72 -0.42
CA ALA A 42 2.58 10.93 -0.99
C ALA A 42 1.71 10.61 -2.21
N TYR A 43 2.19 9.74 -3.11
CA TYR A 43 1.38 9.22 -4.22
C TYR A 43 0.12 8.49 -3.74
N GLU A 44 0.24 7.59 -2.76
CA GLU A 44 -0.90 6.85 -2.19
C GLU A 44 -1.99 7.78 -1.65
N ASN A 45 -1.59 8.86 -0.96
CA ASN A 45 -2.55 9.81 -0.40
C ASN A 45 -3.12 10.77 -1.47
N ALA A 46 -2.29 11.20 -2.42
CA ALA A 46 -2.75 12.01 -3.55
C ALA A 46 -3.70 11.23 -4.48
N ALA A 47 -3.73 9.90 -4.39
CA ALA A 47 -4.55 9.06 -5.24
C ALA A 47 -6.06 9.26 -5.09
N GLY A 48 -6.52 9.89 -4.01
CA GLY A 48 -7.96 10.09 -3.75
C GLY A 48 -8.73 8.77 -3.59
N GLY A 49 -8.10 7.75 -3.00
CA GLY A 49 -8.65 6.41 -2.92
C GLY A 49 -8.60 5.69 -4.27
N THR A 50 -9.71 5.67 -5.02
CA THR A 50 -9.80 5.00 -6.34
C THR A 50 -9.86 5.97 -7.52
N GLU A 51 -9.72 7.28 -7.27
CA GLU A 51 -9.79 8.30 -8.32
C GLU A 51 -8.58 8.24 -9.26
N HIS A 52 -7.38 8.01 -8.71
CA HIS A 52 -6.12 7.90 -9.44
C HIS A 52 -5.40 6.57 -9.13
N PRO A 53 -5.91 5.41 -9.60
CA PRO A 53 -5.30 4.11 -9.32
C PRO A 53 -3.86 3.98 -9.84
N GLU A 54 -3.48 4.77 -10.85
CA GLU A 54 -2.11 4.86 -11.36
C GLU A 54 -1.09 5.31 -10.29
N TYR A 55 -1.51 6.09 -9.30
CA TYR A 55 -0.63 6.54 -8.22
C TYR A 55 -0.28 5.40 -7.27
N HIS A 56 -1.22 4.49 -6.99
CA HIS A 56 -0.94 3.28 -6.20
C HIS A 56 -0.02 2.32 -6.95
N LEU A 57 -0.19 2.20 -8.28
CA LEU A 57 0.74 1.42 -9.10
C LEU A 57 2.16 1.98 -9.04
N HIS A 58 2.28 3.30 -9.17
CA HIS A 58 3.57 3.96 -9.09
C HIS A 58 4.20 3.89 -7.69
N ALA A 59 3.41 4.00 -6.62
CA ALA A 59 3.88 3.77 -5.26
C ALA A 59 4.48 2.37 -5.08
N ILE A 60 3.85 1.33 -5.66
CA ILE A 60 4.40 -0.04 -5.65
C ILE A 60 5.74 -0.11 -6.41
N GLU A 61 5.89 0.59 -7.54
CA GLU A 61 7.16 0.65 -8.28
C GLU A 61 8.27 1.27 -7.44
N LEU A 62 7.98 2.40 -6.78
CA LEU A 62 8.89 3.08 -5.86
C LEU A 62 9.29 2.18 -4.69
N LEU A 63 8.32 1.52 -4.04
CA LEU A 63 8.60 0.65 -2.90
C LEU A 63 9.43 -0.58 -3.29
N LYS A 64 9.23 -1.10 -4.52
CA LYS A 64 10.04 -2.19 -5.08
C LYS A 64 11.45 -1.77 -5.48
N SER A 65 11.68 -0.50 -5.82
CA SER A 65 13.04 -0.01 -6.09
C SER A 65 13.85 0.20 -4.81
N ALA A 66 13.18 0.34 -3.66
CA ALA A 66 13.77 0.59 -2.35
C ALA A 66 13.20 -0.35 -1.26
N VAL A 67 13.36 -1.67 -1.46
CA VAL A 67 12.81 -2.71 -0.56
C VAL A 67 13.39 -2.61 0.87
N GLU A 68 12.49 -2.55 1.87
CA GLU A 68 12.82 -2.62 3.30
C GLU A 68 11.79 -3.48 4.05
N GLU A 69 11.80 -4.80 3.84
CA GLU A 69 10.79 -5.73 4.41
C GLU A 69 10.78 -5.81 5.95
N GLU A 70 11.84 -5.33 6.61
CA GLU A 70 11.93 -5.24 8.08
C GLU A 70 11.39 -3.90 8.63
N ASP A 71 11.01 -2.95 7.77
CA ASP A 71 10.30 -1.72 8.17
C ASP A 71 8.78 -1.96 8.14
N PRO A 72 8.08 -1.85 9.29
CA PRO A 72 6.63 -1.90 9.34
C PRO A 72 5.95 -0.87 8.41
N ASN A 73 6.53 0.32 8.22
CA ASN A 73 5.94 1.35 7.36
C ASN A 73 6.05 1.00 5.88
N TRP A 74 7.17 0.42 5.44
CA TRP A 74 7.30 -0.10 4.08
C TRP A 74 6.25 -1.17 3.79
N ASN A 75 6.05 -2.11 4.73
CA ASN A 75 5.02 -3.14 4.62
C ASN A 75 3.60 -2.54 4.59
N PHE A 76 3.33 -1.53 5.43
CA PHE A 76 2.04 -0.85 5.42
C PHE A 76 1.73 -0.20 4.08
N ARG A 77 2.68 0.55 3.52
CA ARG A 77 2.53 1.21 2.21
C ARG A 77 2.30 0.19 1.09
N MET A 78 3.10 -0.87 1.05
CA MET A 78 2.90 -1.97 0.10
C MET A 78 1.50 -2.59 0.20
N GLY A 79 1.04 -2.91 1.41
CA GLY A 79 -0.31 -3.43 1.64
C GLY A 79 -1.39 -2.42 1.26
N PHE A 80 -1.20 -1.13 1.57
CA PHE A 80 -2.16 -0.07 1.33
C PHE A 80 -2.38 0.20 -0.17
N ALA A 81 -1.30 0.31 -0.94
CA ALA A 81 -1.39 0.44 -2.40
C ALA A 81 -2.10 -0.78 -3.03
N LEU A 82 -1.79 -1.99 -2.58
CA LEU A 82 -2.45 -3.21 -3.06
C LEU A 82 -3.94 -3.27 -2.68
N TYR A 83 -4.29 -2.82 -1.48
CA TYR A 83 -5.68 -2.70 -1.02
C TYR A 83 -6.51 -1.81 -1.95
N TRP A 84 -6.02 -0.61 -2.28
CA TRP A 84 -6.74 0.32 -3.17
C TRP A 84 -6.84 -0.17 -4.61
N LEU A 85 -5.96 -1.07 -5.02
CA LEU A 85 -5.97 -1.72 -6.33
C LEU A 85 -6.82 -2.98 -6.40
N ASP A 86 -7.63 -3.29 -5.37
CA ASP A 86 -8.48 -4.47 -5.30
C ASP A 86 -7.67 -5.80 -5.35
N ARG A 87 -6.42 -5.76 -4.85
CA ARG A 87 -5.45 -6.87 -4.81
C ARG A 87 -5.24 -7.40 -3.39
N GLU A 88 -6.33 -7.68 -2.69
CA GLU A 88 -6.30 -8.00 -1.26
C GLU A 88 -5.51 -9.27 -0.95
N GLU A 89 -5.58 -10.30 -1.80
CA GLU A 89 -4.81 -11.53 -1.61
C GLU A 89 -3.29 -11.26 -1.59
N GLU A 90 -2.83 -10.29 -2.38
CA GLU A 90 -1.44 -9.86 -2.39
C GLU A 90 -1.12 -8.90 -1.22
N ALA A 91 -2.09 -8.12 -0.75
CA ALA A 91 -1.92 -7.19 0.36
C ALA A 91 -1.75 -7.88 1.73
N VAL A 92 -2.46 -9.00 1.95
CA VAL A 92 -2.45 -9.76 3.22
C VAL A 92 -1.05 -10.01 3.79
N PRO A 93 -0.09 -10.62 3.05
CA PRO A 93 1.23 -10.93 3.62
C PRO A 93 2.00 -9.70 4.10
N TYR A 94 1.83 -8.54 3.46
CA TYR A 94 2.48 -7.30 3.90
C TYR A 94 1.90 -6.79 5.22
N PHE A 95 0.57 -6.76 5.37
CA PHE A 95 -0.04 -6.37 6.64
C PHE A 95 0.24 -7.39 7.75
N GLU A 96 0.32 -8.68 7.45
CA GLU A 96 0.75 -9.71 8.43
C GLU A 96 2.17 -9.46 8.91
N ARG A 97 3.08 -9.07 8.00
CA ARG A 97 4.49 -8.81 8.32
C ARG A 97 4.64 -7.73 9.40
N ILE A 98 3.83 -6.68 9.37
CA ILE A 98 3.81 -5.61 10.39
C ILE A 98 3.70 -6.21 11.80
N PHE A 99 2.72 -7.09 12.03
CA PHE A 99 2.46 -7.69 13.35
C PHE A 99 3.50 -8.72 13.78
N THR A 100 4.45 -9.08 12.91
CA THR A 100 5.65 -9.87 13.27
C THR A 100 6.84 -9.01 13.66
N LEU A 101 6.84 -7.73 13.28
CA LEU A 101 7.96 -6.80 13.46
C LEU A 101 7.76 -5.87 14.67
N ILE A 102 6.52 -5.59 15.03
CA ILE A 102 6.18 -4.65 16.11
C ILE A 102 5.99 -5.36 17.45
N ASP A 103 6.16 -4.61 18.53
CA ASP A 103 5.90 -5.11 19.88
C ASP A 103 4.41 -5.40 20.13
N SER A 104 4.14 -6.37 21.01
CA SER A 104 2.78 -6.77 21.37
C SER A 104 2.14 -5.91 22.47
N ASP A 105 2.81 -4.84 22.90
CA ASP A 105 2.28 -3.97 23.95
C ASP A 105 1.07 -3.16 23.43
N PRO A 106 0.13 -2.78 24.32
CA PRO A 106 -1.11 -2.13 23.89
C PRO A 106 -0.92 -0.81 23.14
N GLU A 107 0.12 -0.03 23.44
CA GLU A 107 0.35 1.28 22.81
C GLU A 107 0.82 1.10 21.37
N THR A 108 1.81 0.24 21.14
CA THR A 108 2.28 -0.11 19.79
C THR A 108 1.16 -0.75 18.98
N GLN A 109 0.38 -1.65 19.58
CA GLN A 109 -0.74 -2.30 18.91
C GLN A 109 -1.87 -1.33 18.54
N ALA A 110 -2.09 -0.29 19.34
CA ALA A 110 -3.05 0.77 19.07
C ALA A 110 -2.59 1.70 17.94
N PHE A 111 -1.28 2.02 17.88
CA PHE A 111 -0.71 2.78 16.77
C PHE A 111 -0.94 2.09 15.42
N TRP A 112 -0.83 0.75 15.37
CA TRP A 112 -1.05 -0.06 14.16
C TRP A 112 -2.50 -0.57 14.01
N ALA A 113 -3.49 0.09 14.60
CA ALA A 113 -4.89 -0.34 14.52
C ALA A 113 -5.41 -0.38 13.07
N ASP A 114 -5.10 0.63 12.26
CA ASP A 114 -5.53 0.72 10.86
C ASP A 114 -4.98 -0.45 10.02
N ALA A 115 -3.72 -0.84 10.26
CA ALA A 115 -3.13 -2.01 9.59
C ALA A 115 -3.88 -3.30 9.90
N ARG A 116 -4.43 -3.42 11.12
CA ARG A 116 -5.22 -4.58 11.54
C ARG A 116 -6.58 -4.59 10.86
N GLU A 117 -7.24 -3.44 10.79
CA GLU A 117 -8.52 -3.29 10.10
C GLU A 117 -8.39 -3.63 8.61
N LEU A 118 -7.35 -3.11 7.95
CA LEU A 118 -7.04 -3.41 6.55
C LEU A 118 -6.69 -4.88 6.35
N LEU A 119 -5.92 -5.50 7.25
CA LEU A 119 -5.62 -6.93 7.20
C LEU A 119 -6.90 -7.78 7.26
N ASP A 120 -7.78 -7.47 8.20
CA ASP A 120 -9.03 -8.21 8.40
C ASP A 120 -9.98 -8.02 7.21
N TYR A 121 -10.07 -6.80 6.66
CA TYR A 121 -10.79 -6.53 5.42
C TYR A 121 -10.22 -7.36 4.27
N CYS A 122 -8.90 -7.30 4.05
CA CYS A 122 -8.24 -7.97 2.94
C CYS A 122 -8.44 -9.49 3.00
N ARG A 123 -8.31 -10.10 4.19
CA ARG A 123 -8.59 -11.53 4.40
C ARG A 123 -10.02 -11.90 4.03
N GLN A 124 -11.00 -11.09 4.45
CA GLN A 124 -12.41 -11.34 4.13
C GLN A 124 -12.68 -11.24 2.63
N GLN A 125 -12.17 -10.22 1.94
CA GLN A 125 -12.37 -10.06 0.51
C GLN A 125 -11.64 -11.12 -0.31
N ALA A 126 -10.39 -11.44 0.02
CA ALA A 126 -9.65 -12.52 -0.62
C ALA A 126 -10.36 -13.87 -0.45
N ALA A 127 -10.95 -14.16 0.72
CA ALA A 127 -11.75 -15.36 0.93
C ALA A 127 -13.02 -15.36 0.07
N ARG A 128 -13.74 -14.24 -0.01
CA ARG A 128 -14.95 -14.10 -0.84
C ARG A 128 -14.65 -14.27 -2.33
N LYS A 129 -13.60 -13.63 -2.84
CA LYS A 129 -13.17 -13.73 -4.25
C LYS A 129 -12.79 -15.16 -4.62
N ARG A 130 -12.04 -15.87 -3.77
CA ARG A 130 -11.72 -17.29 -3.96
C ARG A 130 -12.96 -18.18 -3.99
N GLN A 131 -13.93 -17.92 -3.11
CA GLN A 131 -15.20 -18.67 -3.12
C GLN A 131 -16.01 -18.42 -4.39
N ALA A 132 -16.09 -17.17 -4.87
CA ALA A 132 -16.79 -16.82 -6.10
C ALA A 132 -16.15 -17.50 -7.33
N GLN A 133 -14.82 -17.49 -7.44
CA GLN A 133 -14.08 -18.17 -8.52
C GLN A 133 -14.33 -19.68 -8.53
N ASN A 134 -14.39 -20.30 -7.34
CA ASN A 134 -14.69 -21.73 -7.22
C ASN A 134 -16.16 -22.10 -7.52
N HIS A 135 -17.07 -21.11 -7.54
CA HIS A 135 -18.50 -21.30 -7.82
C HIS A 135 -18.91 -20.84 -9.23
N GLU A 136 -17.99 -20.44 -10.11
CA GLU A 136 -18.32 -20.26 -11.53
C GLU A 136 -18.82 -21.61 -12.10
N PRO A 137 -20.10 -21.76 -12.44
CA PRO A 137 -20.60 -23.01 -13.01
C PRO A 137 -19.94 -23.19 -14.38
N TYR A 138 -19.59 -24.43 -14.72
CA TYR A 138 -19.22 -24.91 -16.06
C TYR A 138 -20.30 -24.59 -17.13
N LEU A 139 -20.56 -23.32 -17.43
CA LEU A 139 -21.51 -22.89 -18.46
C LEU A 139 -20.82 -22.39 -19.74
N SER A 140 -19.48 -22.43 -19.81
CA SER A 140 -18.74 -21.99 -21.01
C SER A 140 -18.35 -23.11 -21.98
N ILE A 141 -18.57 -24.40 -21.66
CA ILE A 141 -18.20 -25.51 -22.58
C ILE A 141 -19.38 -25.99 -23.45
N SER A 142 -20.64 -25.69 -23.11
CA SER A 142 -21.81 -26.26 -23.81
C SER A 142 -22.42 -25.38 -24.93
N GLN A 143 -21.74 -24.34 -25.41
CA GLN A 143 -22.22 -23.53 -26.56
C GLN A 143 -21.34 -23.61 -27.82
N ARG A 144 -20.40 -24.56 -27.90
CA ARG A 144 -19.65 -24.87 -29.13
C ARG A 144 -19.95 -26.26 -29.68
N ILE A 145 -21.22 -26.57 -29.86
CA ILE A 145 -21.65 -27.58 -30.84
C ILE A 145 -22.96 -27.05 -31.44
N TRP A 146 -22.85 -26.46 -32.64
CA TRP A 146 -23.70 -26.60 -33.84
C TRP A 146 -23.17 -25.62 -34.89
#